data_AF-A0A2U1N959-F1
#
_entry.id   AF-A0A2U1N959-F1
#
_cell.length_a   1.000
_cell.length_b   1.000
_cell.length_c   1.000
_cell.angle_alpha   90.00
_cell.angle_beta   90.00
_cell.angle_gamma   90.00
#
_symmetry.space_group_name_H-M   'P 1'
#
loop_
_entity.id
_entity.type
_entity.pdbx_description
1 polymer ?
#
loop_
_entity_poly.entity_id
_entity_poly.type
_entity_poly.pdbx_seq_one_letter_code
_entity_poly.pdbx_strand_id
1 'polypeptide(L)'
;MSVAPSSDDRVARITKAIRVIPDFPKPGILFQDITTLLLDPVAFKDTIDLFVERYKDKDISVVAGPVISEEYSLEYGTDKIEMHVGAVQEGERALVIDDLIATGGTLCAAISLLERVGVKVVECACVIELPELKGRDRLGDKPLFVLVS
;
A
#
# COMPACT_ATOMS: atom_id res chain seq x y z
N MET A 1 -5.77 -43.37 11.73
CA MET A 1 -4.47 -42.77 12.06
C MET A 1 -4.47 -41.34 11.55
N SER A 2 -4.51 -40.37 12.46
CA SER A 2 -4.44 -38.93 12.14
C SER A 2 -3.01 -38.58 11.74
N VAL A 3 -2.81 -38.15 10.50
CA VAL A 3 -1.53 -37.59 10.07
C VAL A 3 -1.31 -36.30 10.87
N ALA A 4 -0.29 -36.27 11.73
CA ALA A 4 0.17 -35.05 12.37
C ALA A 4 0.54 -34.03 11.28
N PRO A 5 0.27 -32.73 11.45
CA PRO A 5 0.68 -31.74 10.45
C PRO A 5 2.20 -31.84 10.29
N SER A 6 2.66 -32.00 9.05
CA SER A 6 4.08 -32.12 8.73
C SER A 6 4.84 -30.95 9.34
N SER A 7 5.86 -31.22 10.17
CA SER A 7 6.74 -30.18 10.70
C SER A 7 7.65 -29.67 9.59
N ASP A 8 7.08 -28.91 8.66
CA ASP A 8 7.86 -28.18 7.68
C ASP A 8 8.57 -27.04 8.43
N ASP A 9 9.90 -27.12 8.53
CA ASP A 9 10.73 -26.15 9.24
C ASP A 9 10.52 -24.72 8.72
N ARG A 10 10.04 -24.56 7.48
CA ARG A 10 9.66 -23.27 6.89
C ARG A 10 8.53 -22.60 7.68
N VAL A 11 7.54 -23.37 8.14
CA VAL A 11 6.42 -22.83 8.94
C VAL A 11 6.93 -22.26 10.27
N ALA A 12 7.89 -22.93 10.90
CA ALA A 12 8.52 -22.43 12.12
C ALA A 12 9.34 -21.15 11.87
N ARG A 13 10.03 -21.04 10.72
CA ARG A 13 10.74 -19.83 10.31
C ARG A 13 9.79 -18.66 10.08
N ILE A 14 8.73 -18.88 9.29
CA ILE A 14 7.69 -17.89 9.02
C ILE A 14 7.07 -17.38 10.32
N THR A 15 6.71 -18.30 11.24
CA THR A 15 6.13 -17.93 12.54
C THR A 15 7.05 -17.03 13.36
N LYS A 16 8.36 -17.30 13.37
CA LYS A 16 9.34 -16.47 14.08
C LYS A 16 9.56 -15.10 13.43
N ALA A 17 9.31 -14.98 12.13
CA ALA A 17 9.47 -13.73 11.38
C ALA A 17 8.26 -12.80 11.53
N ILE A 18 7.14 -13.24 12.11
CA ILE A 18 5.96 -12.39 12.38
C ILE A 18 6.08 -11.78 13.78
N ARG A 19 6.07 -10.45 13.84
CA ARG A 19 6.07 -9.70 15.10
C ARG A 19 4.66 -9.62 15.69
N VAL A 20 4.55 -9.78 17.01
CA VAL A 20 3.29 -9.53 17.74
C VAL A 20 3.36 -8.17 18.42
N ILE A 21 2.40 -7.29 18.14
CA ILE A 21 2.24 -5.97 18.76
C ILE A 21 0.99 -6.01 19.66
N PRO A 22 1.12 -5.96 20.99
CA PRO A 22 -0.02 -5.91 21.89
C PRO A 22 -0.73 -4.55 21.85
N ASP A 23 -2.03 -4.57 22.14
CA ASP A 23 -2.91 -3.42 22.29
C ASP A 23 -3.02 -2.50 21.05
N PHE A 24 -2.80 -3.06 19.86
CA PHE A 24 -2.94 -2.36 18.57
C PHE A 24 -4.04 -3.00 17.70
N PRO A 25 -4.91 -2.23 17.02
CA PRO A 25 -5.03 -0.77 17.08
C PRO A 25 -5.75 -0.27 18.35
N LYS A 26 -6.21 -1.17 19.22
CA LYS A 26 -6.88 -0.83 20.49
C LYS A 26 -6.57 -1.87 21.57
N PRO A 27 -6.76 -1.54 22.86
CA PRO A 27 -6.49 -2.44 23.98
C PRO A 27 -7.18 -3.81 23.86
N GLY A 28 -6.46 -4.86 24.22
CA GLY A 28 -6.92 -6.25 24.19
C GLY A 28 -6.67 -7.00 22.87
N ILE A 29 -6.04 -6.36 21.87
CA ILE A 29 -5.72 -6.99 20.58
C ILE A 29 -4.23 -7.36 20.51
N LEU A 30 -3.91 -8.57 20.05
CA LEU A 30 -2.56 -8.97 19.67
C LEU A 30 -2.42 -8.86 18.14
N PHE A 31 -1.89 -7.74 17.66
CA PHE A 31 -1.72 -7.52 16.23
C PHE A 31 -0.53 -8.31 15.69
N GLN A 32 -0.77 -9.09 14.63
CA GLN A 32 0.24 -9.90 13.95
C GLN A 32 0.81 -9.08 12.79
N ASP A 33 1.94 -8.44 13.03
CA ASP A 33 2.60 -7.57 12.07
C ASP A 33 3.49 -8.37 11.12
N ILE A 34 2.96 -8.63 9.92
CA ILE A 34 3.66 -9.35 8.85
C ILE A 34 4.72 -8.51 8.14
N THR A 35 4.85 -7.20 8.39
CA THR A 35 5.85 -6.37 7.69
C THR A 35 7.27 -6.90 7.93
N THR A 36 7.51 -7.42 9.14
CA THR A 36 8.75 -8.11 9.51
C THR A 36 9.00 -9.40 8.72
N LEU A 37 7.95 -10.17 8.41
CA LEU A 37 8.02 -11.31 7.49
C LEU A 37 8.34 -10.86 6.06
N LEU A 38 7.72 -9.78 5.58
CA LEU A 38 7.94 -9.26 4.21
C LEU A 38 9.37 -8.73 4.01
N LEU A 39 10.00 -8.21 5.07
CA LEU A 39 11.38 -7.73 5.06
C LEU A 39 12.43 -8.85 5.19
N ASP A 40 12.05 -10.05 5.63
CA ASP A 40 12.92 -11.23 5.67
C ASP A 40 12.85 -11.99 4.32
N PRO A 41 13.90 -11.92 3.47
CA PRO A 41 13.85 -12.51 2.14
C PRO A 41 13.72 -14.03 2.15
N VAL A 42 14.22 -14.71 3.19
CA VAL A 42 14.16 -16.18 3.28
C VAL A 42 12.77 -16.60 3.73
N ALA A 43 12.24 -15.99 4.79
CA ALA A 43 10.92 -16.32 5.30
C ALA A 43 9.81 -15.92 4.32
N PHE A 44 9.96 -14.79 3.61
CA PHE A 44 9.03 -14.39 2.56
C PHE A 44 9.04 -15.39 1.40
N LYS A 45 10.23 -15.81 0.92
CA LYS A 45 10.34 -16.84 -0.12
C LYS A 45 9.69 -18.16 0.32
N ASP A 46 9.99 -18.63 1.53
CA ASP A 46 9.39 -19.84 2.11
C ASP A 46 7.85 -19.77 2.11
N THR A 47 7.30 -18.60 2.41
CA THR A 47 5.84 -18.36 2.38
C THR A 47 5.27 -18.53 0.97
N ILE A 48 5.89 -17.90 -0.03
CA ILE A 48 5.44 -17.98 -1.42
C ILE A 48 5.57 -19.42 -1.95
N ASP A 49 6.68 -20.09 -1.69
CA ASP A 49 6.91 -21.47 -2.12
C ASP A 49 5.84 -22.42 -1.58
N LEU A 50 5.49 -22.30 -0.29
CA LEU A 50 4.44 -23.10 0.33
C LEU A 50 3.07 -22.88 -0.33
N PHE A 51 2.74 -21.63 -0.70
CA PHE A 51 1.52 -21.36 -1.46
C PHE A 51 1.58 -21.95 -2.87
N VAL A 52 2.68 -21.76 -3.60
CA VAL A 52 2.85 -22.35 -4.94
C VAL A 52 2.70 -23.87 -4.87
N GLU A 53 3.41 -24.54 -3.96
CA GLU A 53 3.32 -25.99 -3.76
C GLU A 53 1.89 -26.46 -3.46
N ARG A 54 1.16 -25.69 -2.65
CA ARG A 54 -0.23 -26.00 -2.27
C ARG A 54 -1.23 -25.86 -3.41
N TYR A 55 -0.97 -24.96 -4.36
CA TYR A 55 -1.91 -24.54 -5.40
C TYR A 55 -1.49 -24.87 -6.84
N LYS A 56 -0.26 -25.35 -7.08
CA LYS A 56 0.29 -25.62 -8.42
C LYS A 56 -0.57 -26.53 -9.32
N ASP A 57 -1.33 -27.45 -8.72
CA ASP A 57 -2.15 -28.44 -9.46
C ASP A 57 -3.65 -28.07 -9.46
N LYS A 58 -4.00 -26.82 -9.14
CA LYS A 58 -5.41 -26.37 -9.04
C LYS A 58 -5.93 -25.54 -10.21
N ASP A 59 -5.16 -25.40 -11.28
CA ASP A 59 -5.56 -24.66 -12.48
C ASP A 59 -6.01 -23.20 -12.17
N ILE A 60 -5.26 -22.53 -11.29
CA ILE A 60 -5.52 -21.13 -10.92
C ILE A 60 -5.08 -20.22 -12.06
N SER A 61 -6.02 -19.46 -12.63
CA SER A 61 -5.77 -18.52 -13.72
C SER A 61 -5.48 -17.09 -13.27
N VAL A 62 -5.93 -16.69 -12.07
CA VAL A 62 -5.79 -15.34 -11.52
C VAL A 62 -5.57 -15.39 -10.01
N VAL A 63 -4.68 -14.53 -9.51
CA VAL A 63 -4.50 -14.22 -8.07
C VAL A 63 -4.91 -12.77 -7.85
N ALA A 64 -5.82 -12.51 -6.90
CA ALA A 64 -6.36 -11.17 -6.64
C ALA A 64 -6.16 -10.74 -5.18
N GLY A 65 -5.92 -9.45 -4.96
CA GLY A 65 -5.78 -8.82 -3.65
C GLY A 65 -6.73 -7.62 -3.48
N PRO A 66 -7.19 -7.33 -2.24
CA PRO A 66 -8.08 -6.20 -1.99
C PRO A 66 -7.35 -4.86 -2.08
N VAL A 67 -8.00 -3.88 -2.70
CA VAL A 67 -7.53 -2.49 -2.83
C VAL A 67 -8.60 -1.51 -2.37
N ILE A 68 -8.18 -0.32 -1.95
CA ILE A 68 -9.03 0.87 -1.95
C ILE A 68 -8.74 1.68 -3.20
N SER A 69 -9.77 2.30 -3.76
CA SER A 69 -9.69 3.06 -4.99
C SER A 69 -10.21 4.48 -4.83
N GLU A 70 -9.68 5.38 -5.65
CA GLU A 70 -10.13 6.76 -5.79
C GLU A 70 -10.20 7.10 -7.27
N GLU A 71 -11.40 7.45 -7.73
CA GLU A 71 -11.67 7.87 -9.10
C GLU A 71 -11.56 9.39 -9.20
N TYR A 72 -10.97 9.90 -10.29
CA TYR A 72 -10.86 11.33 -10.55
C TYR A 72 -11.21 11.68 -11.99
N SER A 73 -11.77 12.87 -12.18
CA SER A 73 -12.21 13.34 -13.50
C SER A 73 -11.05 13.89 -14.34
N LEU A 74 -11.06 13.54 -15.62
CA LEU A 74 -10.23 14.07 -16.70
C LEU A 74 -11.08 14.99 -17.62
N GLU A 75 -10.44 15.62 -18.62
CA GLU A 75 -11.16 16.42 -19.64
C GLU A 75 -12.15 15.54 -20.44
N TYR A 76 -11.74 14.31 -20.76
CA TYR A 76 -12.58 13.33 -21.46
C TYR A 76 -12.58 12.01 -20.68
N GLY A 77 -13.39 11.95 -19.63
CA GLY A 77 -13.66 10.72 -18.88
C GLY A 77 -13.19 10.76 -17.43
N THR A 78 -13.03 9.57 -16.86
CA THR A 78 -12.53 9.37 -15.51
C THR A 78 -11.37 8.39 -15.55
N ASP A 79 -10.49 8.50 -14.56
CA ASP A 79 -9.42 7.55 -14.31
C ASP A 79 -9.41 7.21 -12.81
N LYS A 80 -8.68 6.16 -12.43
CA LYS A 80 -8.73 5.60 -11.08
C LYS A 80 -7.34 5.20 -10.61
N ILE A 81 -7.01 5.60 -9.39
CA ILE A 81 -5.82 5.11 -8.69
C ILE A 81 -6.24 4.14 -7.59
N GLU A 82 -5.39 3.15 -7.30
CA GLU A 82 -5.66 2.11 -6.31
C GLU A 82 -4.47 1.90 -5.37
N MET A 83 -4.75 1.60 -4.11
CA MET A 83 -3.76 1.27 -3.08
C MET A 83 -4.19 -0.01 -2.35
N HIS A 84 -3.27 -0.93 -2.09
CA HIS A 84 -3.57 -2.14 -1.31
C HIS A 84 -4.13 -1.78 0.08
N VAL A 85 -5.14 -2.54 0.51
CA VAL A 85 -5.65 -2.43 1.89
C VAL A 85 -4.51 -2.76 2.87
N GLY A 86 -4.23 -1.83 3.79
CA GLY A 86 -3.19 -1.99 4.80
C GLY A 86 -1.76 -1.67 4.33
N ALA A 87 -1.58 -1.07 3.15
CA ALA A 87 -0.27 -0.59 2.69
C ALA A 87 0.32 0.52 3.57
N VAL A 88 -0.54 1.24 4.29
CA VAL A 88 -0.24 2.32 5.22
C VAL A 88 -1.12 2.20 6.46
N GLN A 89 -0.72 2.83 7.55
CA GLN A 89 -1.40 2.81 8.84
C GLN A 89 -1.89 4.21 9.26
N GLU A 90 -2.95 4.26 10.07
CA GLU A 90 -3.45 5.51 10.65
C GLU A 90 -2.35 6.24 11.44
N GLY A 91 -2.24 7.55 11.25
CA GLY A 91 -1.24 8.39 11.90
C GLY A 91 0.13 8.40 11.23
N GLU A 92 0.37 7.55 10.22
CA GLU A 92 1.58 7.65 9.40
C GLU A 92 1.64 8.99 8.65
N ARG A 93 2.85 9.38 8.26
CA ARG A 93 3.11 10.63 7.55
C ARG A 93 3.63 10.30 6.16
N ALA A 94 2.96 10.79 5.13
CA ALA A 94 3.31 10.51 3.74
C ALA A 94 3.78 11.77 2.99
N LEU A 95 4.69 11.56 2.06
CA LEU A 95 5.06 12.50 0.99
C LEU A 95 4.58 11.88 -0.32
N VAL A 96 3.75 12.60 -1.08
CA VAL A 96 3.31 12.14 -2.39
C VAL A 96 4.28 12.70 -3.43
N ILE A 97 4.94 11.82 -4.20
CA ILE A 97 5.92 12.22 -5.21
C ILE A 97 5.40 11.82 -6.58
N ASP A 98 5.53 12.74 -7.54
CA ASP A 98 5.28 12.46 -8.95
C ASP A 98 6.34 13.14 -9.83
N ASP A 99 6.42 12.80 -11.10
CA ASP A 99 7.35 13.47 -12.01
C ASP A 99 6.87 14.88 -12.39
N LEU A 100 5.59 15.04 -12.71
CA LEU A 100 5.02 16.28 -13.21
C LEU A 100 3.63 16.53 -12.63
N ILE A 101 3.35 17.79 -12.27
CA ILE A 101 1.99 18.25 -12.00
C ILE A 101 1.42 19.03 -13.19
N ALA A 102 0.34 18.48 -13.75
CA ALA A 102 -0.49 19.11 -14.78
C ALA A 102 -1.74 19.72 -14.13
N THR A 103 -2.90 19.05 -14.23
CA THR A 103 -4.16 19.48 -13.63
C THR A 103 -4.27 19.14 -12.13
N GLY A 104 -3.30 18.42 -11.56
CA GLY A 104 -3.29 18.00 -10.16
C GLY A 104 -4.22 16.82 -9.82
N GLY A 105 -4.94 16.24 -10.79
CA GLY A 105 -5.93 15.18 -10.55
C GLY A 105 -5.35 13.95 -9.85
N THR A 106 -4.24 13.41 -10.35
CA THR A 106 -3.55 12.23 -9.80
C THR A 106 -3.08 12.46 -8.36
N LEU A 107 -2.43 13.60 -8.10
CA LEU A 107 -1.98 13.96 -6.74
C LEU A 107 -3.14 14.10 -5.77
N CYS A 108 -4.25 14.72 -6.19
CA CYS A 108 -5.45 14.83 -5.37
C CYS A 108 -6.04 13.46 -5.04
N ALA A 109 -6.11 12.56 -6.01
CA ALA A 109 -6.60 11.20 -5.78
C ALA A 109 -5.69 10.43 -4.80
N ALA A 110 -4.37 10.60 -4.90
CA ALA A 110 -3.40 10.01 -3.98
C ALA A 110 -3.53 10.56 -2.55
N ILE A 111 -3.69 11.88 -2.41
CA ILE A 111 -3.97 12.52 -1.12
C ILE A 111 -5.26 11.95 -0.53
N SER A 112 -6.35 11.92 -1.29
CA SER A 112 -7.63 11.39 -0.83
C SER A 112 -7.53 9.95 -0.35
N LEU A 113 -6.84 9.07 -1.08
CA LEU A 113 -6.64 7.68 -0.64
C LEU A 113 -5.91 7.58 0.69
N LEU A 114 -4.81 8.32 0.84
CA LEU A 114 -4.00 8.30 2.05
C LEU A 114 -4.78 8.85 3.26
N GLU A 115 -5.45 10.00 3.08
CA GLU A 115 -6.19 10.66 4.17
C GLU A 115 -7.43 9.87 4.61
N ARG A 116 -8.08 9.13 3.69
CA ARG A 116 -9.15 8.19 4.01
C ARG A 116 -8.72 7.06 4.94
N VAL A 117 -7.44 6.70 4.96
CA VAL A 117 -6.85 5.69 5.86
C VAL A 117 -6.26 6.34 7.12
N GLY A 118 -6.44 7.65 7.30
CA GLY A 118 -5.94 8.40 8.46
C GLY A 118 -4.45 8.74 8.39
N VAL A 119 -3.83 8.62 7.21
CA VAL A 119 -2.46 9.08 6.97
C VAL A 119 -2.46 10.59 6.82
N LYS A 120 -1.46 11.26 7.41
CA LYS A 120 -1.24 12.68 7.22
C LYS A 120 -0.32 12.91 6.02
N VAL A 121 -0.86 13.41 4.91
CA VAL A 121 -0.01 13.89 3.81
C VAL A 121 0.65 15.20 4.20
N VAL A 122 1.98 15.19 4.23
CA VAL A 122 2.79 16.34 4.66
C VAL A 122 2.91 17.37 3.54
N GLU A 123 3.16 16.90 2.33
CA GLU A 123 3.45 17.71 1.14
C GLU A 123 3.33 16.81 -0.11
N CYS A 124 3.16 17.43 -1.27
CA CYS A 124 3.42 16.83 -2.58
C CYS A 124 4.75 17.35 -3.13
N ALA A 125 5.50 16.52 -3.86
CA ALA A 125 6.72 16.94 -4.55
C ALA A 125 6.70 16.49 -6.02
N CYS A 126 6.97 17.42 -6.93
CA CYS A 126 7.10 17.14 -8.36
C CYS A 126 8.42 17.64 -8.92
N VAL A 127 8.89 17.04 -10.01
CA VAL A 127 10.05 17.56 -10.75
C VAL A 127 9.62 18.78 -11.57
N ILE A 128 8.50 18.68 -12.30
CA ILE A 128 8.01 19.71 -13.22
C ILE A 128 6.61 20.18 -12.82
N GLU A 129 6.36 21.48 -12.92
CA GLU A 129 5.01 22.06 -12.90
C GLU A 129 4.65 22.60 -14.29
N LEU A 130 3.37 22.46 -14.68
CA LEU A 130 2.79 23.15 -15.83
C LEU A 130 1.82 24.25 -15.32
N PRO A 131 2.29 25.48 -15.06
CA PRO A 131 1.49 26.51 -14.37
C PRO A 131 0.17 26.85 -15.07
N GLU A 132 0.17 26.78 -16.41
CA GLU A 132 -0.99 27.06 -17.27
C GLU A 132 -2.18 26.12 -17.01
N LEU A 133 -1.92 24.93 -16.46
CA LEU A 133 -2.93 23.92 -16.14
C LEU A 133 -3.47 24.02 -14.71
N LYS A 134 -2.98 24.98 -13.92
CA LYS A 134 -3.51 25.34 -12.60
C LYS A 134 -3.62 24.18 -11.62
N GLY A 135 -2.68 23.23 -11.67
CA GLY A 135 -2.66 22.08 -10.77
C GLY A 135 -2.59 22.47 -9.28
N ARG A 136 -1.90 23.56 -8.95
CA ARG A 136 -1.85 24.11 -7.58
C ARG A 136 -3.23 24.50 -7.04
N ASP A 137 -4.06 25.12 -7.88
CA ASP A 137 -5.40 25.54 -7.48
C ASP A 137 -6.24 24.32 -7.04
N ARG A 138 -6.03 23.17 -7.69
CA ARG A 138 -6.73 21.92 -7.35
C ARG A 138 -6.23 21.29 -6.04
N LEU A 139 -4.96 21.47 -5.71
CA LEU A 139 -4.38 21.00 -4.44
C LEU A 139 -4.81 21.85 -3.23
N GLY A 140 -5.34 23.06 -3.44
CA GLY A 140 -5.78 23.96 -2.38
C GLY A 140 -4.63 24.30 -1.42
N ASP A 141 -4.84 24.07 -0.12
CA ASP A 141 -3.85 24.39 0.92
C ASP A 141 -2.76 23.32 1.09
N LYS A 142 -2.77 22.25 0.28
CA LYS A 142 -1.74 21.20 0.38
C LYS A 142 -0.40 21.75 -0.11
N PRO A 143 0.68 21.67 0.70
CA PRO A 143 2.00 22.11 0.26
C PRO A 143 2.44 21.34 -0.99
N LEU A 144 3.06 22.06 -1.93
CA LEU A 144 3.62 21.50 -3.15
C LEU A 144 5.00 22.10 -3.41
N PHE A 145 6.01 21.24 -3.36
CA PHE A 145 7.38 21.55 -3.76
C PHE A 145 7.61 21.14 -5.23
N VAL A 146 8.24 22.02 -6.02
CA VAL A 146 8.56 21.76 -7.43
C VAL A 146 9.99 22.18 -7.74
N LEU A 147 10.69 21.41 -8.58
CA LEU A 147 12.07 21.72 -8.97
C LEU A 147 12.14 22.66 -10.19
N VAL A 148 11.20 22.53 -11.13
CA VAL A 148 11.12 23.29 -12.38
C VAL A 148 9.68 23.73 -12.62
N SER A 149 9.45 25.00 -12.96
CA SER A 149 8.14 25.55 -13.37
C SER A 149 8.22 26.34 -14.65
#